data_AF-A0A924NGN5-F1
#
_entry.id   AF-A0A924NGN5-F1
#
_cell.length_a   1.000
_cell.length_b   1.000
_cell.length_c   1.000
_cell.angle_alpha   90.00
_cell.angle_beta   90.00
_cell.angle_gamma   90.00
#
_symmetry.space_group_name_H-M   'P 1'
#
loop_
_entity.id
_entity.type
_entity.pdbx_description
1 polymer ?
#
loop_
_entity_poly.entity_id
_entity_poly.type
_entity_poly.pdbx_seq_one_letter_code
_entity_poly.pdbx_strand_id
1 'polypeptide(L)'
;MNIEPKLETKVQFLCLDPRKNKKNTIAKLLSPLGSLIWQRLLPLRTAGYDTTAQRAAEAYAAAQKPSPFKFAASIQQKIYGWQYNGSRAYFECHKDVVAVAWNGLNGSRRAFMEGARDAGARTLYFELAPFKGHITCDPQGVNQMNSLPRNIEYYRNWMSKMTVPLVD
;
A
#
# COMPACT_ATOMS: atom_id res chain seq x y z
N MET A 1 -22.32 -0.56 35.94
CA MET A 1 -22.82 -0.84 34.58
C MET A 1 -21.61 -1.22 33.76
N ASN A 2 -21.34 -2.53 33.64
CA ASN A 2 -20.18 -3.04 32.90
C ASN A 2 -20.45 -2.87 31.41
N ILE A 3 -19.77 -1.91 30.78
CA ILE A 3 -19.73 -1.82 29.32
C ILE A 3 -18.75 -2.90 28.88
N GLU A 4 -19.26 -4.08 28.53
CA GLU A 4 -18.46 -5.06 27.80
C GLU A 4 -17.95 -4.38 26.51
N PRO A 5 -16.64 -4.45 26.21
CA PRO A 5 -16.14 -3.94 24.94
C PRO A 5 -16.81 -4.77 23.83
N LYS A 6 -17.61 -4.09 22.99
CA LYS A 6 -18.13 -4.63 21.73
C LYS A 6 -16.98 -5.37 21.04
N LEU A 7 -17.14 -6.67 20.79
CA LEU A 7 -16.20 -7.49 20.03
C LEU A 7 -15.70 -6.69 18.82
N GLU A 8 -14.43 -6.29 18.87
CA GLU A 8 -13.77 -5.53 17.81
C GLU A 8 -13.95 -6.28 16.49
N THR A 9 -14.58 -5.63 15.52
CA THR A 9 -14.61 -6.12 14.13
C THR A 9 -13.17 -6.29 13.66
N LYS A 10 -12.71 -7.54 13.57
CA LYS A 10 -11.37 -7.88 13.07
C LYS A 10 -11.20 -7.31 11.66
N VAL A 11 -10.17 -6.50 11.46
CA VAL A 11 -9.89 -5.86 10.17
C VAL A 11 -9.55 -6.94 9.13
N GLN A 12 -10.03 -6.80 7.90
CA GLN A 12 -9.62 -7.67 6.80
C GLN A 12 -8.54 -6.97 5.96
N PHE A 13 -7.44 -7.66 5.76
CA PHE A 13 -6.30 -7.19 4.97
C PHE A 13 -6.18 -8.01 3.69
N LEU A 14 -6.25 -7.37 2.52
CA LEU A 14 -5.89 -7.99 1.25
C LEU A 14 -4.43 -7.65 0.92
N CYS A 15 -3.57 -8.66 1.07
CA CYS A 15 -2.13 -8.52 0.99
C CYS A 15 -1.59 -9.07 -0.34
N LEU A 16 -0.90 -8.23 -1.12
CA LEU A 16 -0.09 -8.73 -2.23
C LEU A 16 1.12 -9.51 -1.70
N ASP A 17 1.24 -10.78 -2.08
CA ASP A 17 2.26 -11.69 -1.58
C ASP A 17 3.68 -11.26 -2.03
N PRO A 18 4.51 -10.73 -1.11
CA PRO A 18 5.87 -10.27 -1.44
C PRO A 18 6.89 -11.41 -1.40
N ARG A 19 6.44 -12.64 -1.11
CA ARG A 19 7.20 -13.87 -0.90
C ARG A 19 8.14 -13.83 0.32
N LYS A 20 8.52 -15.03 0.79
CA LYS A 20 9.59 -15.26 1.77
C LYS A 20 9.41 -14.40 3.06
N ASN A 21 10.49 -13.89 3.60
CA ASN A 21 10.56 -13.20 4.90
C ASN A 21 9.60 -12.00 5.00
N LYS A 22 9.40 -11.27 3.90
CA LYS A 22 8.51 -10.10 3.86
C LYS A 22 7.06 -10.46 4.20
N LYS A 23 6.60 -11.63 3.73
CA LYS A 23 5.28 -12.17 4.04
C LYS A 23 5.13 -12.45 5.53
N ASN A 24 6.13 -13.09 6.12
CA ASN A 24 6.15 -13.41 7.56
C ASN A 24 6.15 -12.14 8.42
N THR A 25 6.89 -11.11 8.01
CA THR A 25 6.93 -9.82 8.71
C THR A 25 5.56 -9.13 8.73
N ILE A 26 4.88 -9.06 7.58
CA ILE A 26 3.51 -8.51 7.51
C ILE A 26 2.56 -9.36 8.36
N ALA A 27 2.62 -10.70 8.25
CA ALA A 27 1.77 -11.60 9.01
C ALA A 27 1.94 -11.42 10.52
N LYS A 28 3.19 -11.34 11.00
CA LYS A 28 3.49 -11.11 12.42
C LYS A 28 2.91 -9.80 12.94
N LEU A 29 2.92 -8.74 12.13
CA LEU A 29 2.40 -7.43 12.54
C LEU A 29 0.87 -7.37 12.50
N LEU A 30 0.24 -7.90 11.45
CA LEU A 30 -1.19 -7.67 11.18
C LEU A 30 -2.11 -8.77 11.70
N SER A 31 -1.64 -10.01 11.92
CA SER A 31 -2.52 -11.10 12.36
C SER A 31 -3.18 -10.89 13.73
N PRO A 32 -2.58 -10.14 14.70
CA PRO A 32 -3.30 -9.79 15.93
C PRO A 32 -4.47 -8.83 15.69
N LEU A 33 -4.43 -8.05 14.60
CA LEU A 33 -5.41 -7.01 14.27
C LEU A 33 -6.56 -7.52 13.38
N GLY A 34 -6.36 -8.64 12.70
CA GLY A 34 -7.42 -9.29 11.94
C GLY A 34 -6.94 -10.32 10.91
N SER A 35 -7.75 -10.53 9.88
CA SER A 35 -7.54 -11.60 8.90
C SER A 35 -6.70 -11.15 7.71
N LEU A 36 -5.82 -12.03 7.21
CA LEU A 36 -4.97 -11.76 6.06
C LEU A 36 -5.38 -12.65 4.88
N ILE A 37 -5.73 -12.03 3.76
CA ILE A 37 -5.93 -12.70 2.48
C ILE A 37 -4.69 -12.43 1.63
N TRP A 38 -4.00 -13.50 1.23
CA TRP A 38 -2.79 -13.40 0.41
C TRP A 38 -3.11 -13.57 -1.07
N GLN A 39 -2.76 -12.58 -1.88
CA GLN A 39 -2.98 -12.59 -3.32
C GLN A 39 -1.65 -12.56 -4.08
N ARG A 40 -1.45 -13.55 -4.95
CA ARG A 40 -0.27 -13.63 -5.82
C ARG A 40 -0.51 -13.00 -7.19
N LEU A 41 -1.73 -13.13 -7.71
CA LEU A 41 -2.13 -12.62 -9.01
C LEU A 41 -3.20 -11.57 -8.82
N LEU A 42 -2.98 -10.41 -9.42
CA LEU A 42 -3.91 -9.30 -9.37
C LEU A 42 -5.17 -9.61 -10.16
N PRO A 43 -6.35 -9.15 -9.69
CA PRO A 43 -7.55 -9.23 -10.49
C PRO A 43 -7.35 -8.41 -11.78
N LEU A 44 -7.84 -8.93 -12.89
CA LEU A 44 -7.78 -8.27 -14.19
C LEU A 44 -9.19 -7.91 -14.62
N ARG A 45 -9.37 -6.68 -15.11
CA ARG A 45 -10.64 -6.24 -15.70
C ARG A 45 -10.39 -5.38 -16.93
N THR A 46 -11.01 -5.75 -18.05
CA THR A 46 -10.88 -5.02 -19.32
C THR A 46 -11.72 -3.75 -19.35
N ALA A 47 -12.90 -3.76 -18.73
CA ALA A 47 -13.71 -2.56 -18.53
C ALA A 47 -12.92 -1.54 -17.70
N GLY A 48 -12.73 -0.35 -18.28
CA GLY A 48 -11.90 0.71 -17.72
C GLY A 48 -12.68 1.75 -16.93
N TYR A 49 -11.91 2.66 -16.37
CA TYR A 49 -12.31 3.90 -15.72
C TYR A 49 -11.63 5.05 -16.47
N ASP A 50 -12.11 6.29 -16.28
CA ASP A 50 -11.52 7.46 -16.93
C ASP A 50 -10.03 7.65 -16.57
N THR A 51 -9.64 7.22 -15.36
CA THR A 51 -8.27 7.29 -14.83
C THR A 51 -7.38 6.12 -15.27
N THR A 52 -7.90 5.09 -15.95
CA THR A 52 -7.14 3.86 -16.26
C THR A 52 -5.86 4.14 -17.03
N ALA A 53 -5.92 4.98 -18.07
CA ALA A 53 -4.76 5.27 -18.91
C ALA A 53 -3.67 5.99 -18.11
N GLN A 54 -4.05 6.98 -17.29
CA GLN A 54 -3.13 7.71 -16.42
C GLN A 54 -2.46 6.76 -15.42
N ARG A 55 -3.23 5.93 -14.70
CA ARG A 55 -2.69 5.02 -13.68
C ARG A 55 -1.79 3.94 -14.28
N ALA A 56 -2.12 3.44 -15.47
CA ALA A 56 -1.26 2.52 -16.21
C ALA A 56 0.09 3.15 -16.58
N ALA A 57 0.09 4.39 -17.06
CA ALA A 57 1.30 5.13 -17.40
C ALA A 57 2.17 5.40 -16.16
N GLU A 58 1.57 5.83 -15.06
CA GLU A 58 2.25 6.03 -13.77
C GLU A 58 2.87 4.73 -13.23
N ALA A 59 2.13 3.61 -13.32
CA ALA A 59 2.63 2.29 -12.94
C ALA A 59 3.83 1.85 -13.79
N TYR A 60 3.78 2.13 -15.10
CA TYR A 60 4.86 1.83 -16.02
C TYR A 60 6.10 2.70 -15.80
N ALA A 61 5.92 4.01 -15.60
CA ALA A 61 7.01 4.93 -15.29
C ALA A 61 7.75 4.54 -13.99
N ALA A 62 7.02 4.00 -13.01
CA ALA A 62 7.59 3.50 -11.76
C ALA A 62 8.04 2.03 -11.81
N ALA A 63 7.97 1.35 -12.96
CA ALA A 63 8.39 -0.04 -13.04
C ALA A 63 9.91 -0.16 -12.90
N GLN A 64 10.39 -1.13 -12.11
CA GLN A 64 11.83 -1.42 -12.01
C GLN A 64 12.40 -2.06 -13.29
N LYS A 65 11.55 -2.72 -14.08
CA LYS A 65 11.90 -3.40 -15.33
C LYS A 65 10.92 -2.99 -16.43
N PRO A 66 10.94 -1.72 -16.86
CA PRO A 66 10.13 -1.29 -17.99
C PRO A 66 10.70 -1.91 -19.27
N SER A 67 9.84 -2.42 -20.14
CA SER A 67 10.33 -2.94 -21.44
C SER A 67 10.83 -1.79 -22.31
N PRO A 68 12.04 -1.87 -22.91
CA PRO A 68 12.57 -0.81 -23.77
C PRO A 68 11.93 -0.79 -25.16
N PHE A 69 11.22 -1.85 -25.56
CA PHE A 69 10.63 -1.98 -26.88
C PHE A 69 9.19 -1.46 -26.88
N LYS A 70 8.85 -0.57 -27.83
CA LYS A 70 7.55 0.13 -27.88
C LYS A 70 6.34 -0.81 -27.80
N PHE A 71 6.34 -1.89 -28.58
CA PHE A 71 5.25 -2.86 -28.58
C PHE A 71 5.06 -3.54 -27.22
N ALA A 72 6.15 -4.04 -26.64
CA ALA A 72 6.13 -4.69 -25.33
C ALA A 72 5.79 -3.69 -24.21
N ALA A 73 6.23 -2.44 -24.31
CA ALA A 73 5.85 -1.36 -23.40
C ALA A 73 4.34 -1.08 -23.43
N SER A 74 3.72 -1.03 -24.62
CA SER A 74 2.27 -0.87 -24.76
C SER A 74 1.50 -2.04 -24.15
N ILE A 75 1.96 -3.28 -24.34
CA ILE A 75 1.35 -4.46 -23.71
C ILE A 75 1.48 -4.37 -22.18
N GLN A 76 2.66 -4.03 -21.67
CA GLN A 76 2.91 -3.91 -20.24
C GLN A 76 2.02 -2.84 -19.59
N GLN A 77 1.85 -1.68 -20.25
CA GLN A 77 0.91 -0.64 -19.80
C GLN A 77 -0.55 -1.14 -19.81
N LYS A 78 -0.98 -1.86 -20.86
CA LYS A 78 -2.33 -2.45 -20.89
C LYS A 78 -2.55 -3.42 -19.73
N ILE A 79 -1.56 -4.27 -19.43
CA ILE A 79 -1.62 -5.18 -18.27
C ILE A 79 -1.76 -4.39 -16.98
N TYR A 80 -0.99 -3.31 -16.78
CA TYR A 80 -1.14 -2.46 -15.59
C TYR A 80 -2.51 -1.79 -15.53
N GLY A 81 -3.06 -1.35 -16.66
CA GLY A 81 -4.44 -0.84 -16.74
C GLY A 81 -5.46 -1.89 -16.30
N TRP A 82 -5.36 -3.12 -16.79
CA TRP A 82 -6.28 -4.19 -16.38
C TRP A 82 -6.14 -4.58 -14.91
N GLN A 83 -4.92 -4.59 -14.37
CA GLN A 83 -4.66 -4.81 -12.96
C GLN A 83 -5.25 -3.70 -12.09
N TYR A 84 -5.09 -2.44 -12.51
CA TYR A 84 -5.70 -1.29 -11.85
C TYR A 84 -7.23 -1.41 -11.85
N ASN A 85 -7.84 -1.66 -13.01
CA ASN A 85 -9.29 -1.78 -13.14
C ASN A 85 -9.85 -2.90 -12.27
N GLY A 86 -9.20 -4.06 -12.29
CA GLY A 86 -9.63 -5.21 -11.49
C GLY A 86 -9.49 -4.92 -10.00
N SER A 87 -8.40 -4.27 -9.58
CA SER A 87 -8.19 -3.94 -8.17
C SER A 87 -9.20 -2.90 -7.69
N ARG A 88 -9.43 -1.84 -8.49
CA ARG A 88 -10.42 -0.81 -8.20
C ARG A 88 -11.82 -1.39 -8.07
N ALA A 89 -12.23 -2.21 -9.04
CA ALA A 89 -13.53 -2.88 -9.01
C ALA A 89 -13.71 -3.76 -7.77
N TYR A 90 -12.66 -4.47 -7.37
CA TYR A 90 -12.68 -5.25 -6.14
C TYR A 90 -12.91 -4.37 -4.91
N PHE A 91 -12.13 -3.29 -4.74
CA PHE A 91 -12.23 -2.43 -3.56
C PHE A 91 -13.46 -1.53 -3.55
N GLU A 92 -14.06 -1.21 -4.71
CA GLU A 92 -15.36 -0.52 -4.77
C GLU A 92 -16.46 -1.38 -4.13
N CYS A 93 -16.37 -2.71 -4.27
CA CYS A 93 -17.26 -3.67 -3.63
C CYS A 93 -16.87 -4.03 -2.18
N HIS A 94 -15.64 -3.71 -1.74
CA HIS A 94 -15.07 -4.15 -0.45
C HIS A 94 -14.30 -3.01 0.24
N LYS A 95 -14.99 -1.90 0.54
CA LYS A 95 -14.36 -0.66 1.06
C LYS A 95 -13.81 -0.79 2.48
N ASP A 96 -14.30 -1.75 3.24
CA ASP A 96 -13.85 -2.06 4.61
C ASP A 96 -12.52 -2.81 4.64
N VAL A 97 -12.14 -3.45 3.53
CA VAL A 97 -10.88 -4.17 3.36
C VAL A 97 -9.70 -3.21 3.18
N VAL A 98 -8.60 -3.49 3.87
CA VAL A 98 -7.35 -2.72 3.77
C VAL A 98 -6.44 -3.36 2.73
N ALA A 99 -6.02 -2.59 1.73
CA ALA A 99 -5.04 -3.01 0.73
C ALA A 99 -3.62 -2.95 1.31
N VAL A 100 -2.86 -4.02 1.16
CA VAL A 100 -1.50 -4.12 1.72
C VAL A 100 -0.49 -4.55 0.66
N ALA A 101 0.65 -3.86 0.58
CA ALA A 101 1.76 -4.26 -0.29
C ALA A 101 3.13 -3.96 0.32
N TRP A 102 4.08 -4.90 0.15
CA TRP A 102 5.50 -4.61 0.35
C TRP A 102 6.04 -3.85 -0.85
N ASN A 103 6.36 -2.58 -0.63
CA ASN A 103 6.69 -1.60 -1.64
C ASN A 103 5.57 -1.52 -2.70
N GLY A 104 4.60 -0.64 -2.46
CA GLY A 104 3.42 -0.45 -3.30
C GLY A 104 3.60 0.56 -4.43
N LEU A 105 4.83 0.96 -4.75
CA LEU A 105 5.10 2.13 -5.61
C LEU A 105 5.49 1.78 -7.04
N ASN A 106 5.68 0.49 -7.37
CA ASN A 106 6.28 0.08 -8.65
C ASN A 106 5.40 -0.93 -9.42
N GLY A 107 5.22 -0.68 -10.73
CA GLY A 107 4.56 -1.60 -11.67
C GLY A 107 3.21 -2.12 -11.19
N SER A 108 3.03 -3.44 -11.22
CA SER A 108 1.80 -4.12 -10.77
C SER A 108 1.38 -3.79 -9.33
N ARG A 109 2.35 -3.60 -8.43
CA ARG A 109 2.04 -3.23 -7.04
C ARG A 109 1.50 -1.81 -6.95
N ARG A 110 1.98 -0.90 -7.81
CA ARG A 110 1.39 0.43 -7.95
C ARG A 110 -0.04 0.35 -8.47
N ALA A 111 -0.26 -0.38 -9.57
CA ALA A 111 -1.60 -0.55 -10.14
C ALA A 111 -2.63 -1.06 -9.09
N PHE A 112 -2.23 -1.99 -8.24
CA PHE A 112 -3.04 -2.48 -7.12
C PHE A 112 -3.37 -1.40 -6.08
N MET A 113 -2.34 -0.76 -5.53
CA MET A 113 -2.51 0.21 -4.45
C MET A 113 -3.26 1.45 -4.93
N GLU A 114 -3.02 1.86 -6.18
CA GLU A 114 -3.76 2.93 -6.85
C GLU A 114 -5.23 2.55 -7.08
N GLY A 115 -5.51 1.31 -7.48
CA GLY A 115 -6.87 0.81 -7.60
C GLY A 115 -7.62 0.83 -6.27
N ALA A 116 -6.95 0.41 -5.19
CA ALA A 116 -7.51 0.49 -3.84
C ALA A 116 -7.79 1.93 -3.39
N ARG A 117 -6.81 2.83 -3.58
CA ARG A 117 -6.93 4.23 -3.19
C ARG A 117 -8.05 4.94 -3.94
N ASP A 118 -8.10 4.79 -5.26
CA ASP A 118 -9.12 5.43 -6.10
C ASP A 118 -10.53 4.85 -5.85
N ALA A 119 -10.63 3.62 -5.34
CA ALA A 119 -11.89 3.04 -4.85
C ALA A 119 -12.34 3.55 -3.47
N GLY A 120 -11.48 4.30 -2.77
CA GLY A 120 -11.71 4.79 -1.41
C GLY A 120 -11.39 3.77 -0.31
N ALA A 121 -10.69 2.68 -0.61
CA ALA A 121 -10.23 1.73 0.39
C ALA A 121 -9.00 2.25 1.14
N ARG A 122 -8.83 1.79 2.38
CA ARG A 122 -7.64 2.08 3.19
C ARG A 122 -6.43 1.31 2.65
N THR A 123 -5.25 1.92 2.74
CA THR A 123 -4.00 1.35 2.25
C THR A 123 -2.96 1.24 3.36
N LEU A 124 -2.08 0.24 3.28
CA LEU A 124 -0.87 0.13 4.09
C LEU A 124 0.31 -0.30 3.21
N TYR A 125 1.37 0.50 3.25
CA TYR A 125 2.60 0.27 2.51
C TYR A 125 3.69 -0.18 3.49
N PHE A 126 4.35 -1.29 3.14
CA PHE A 126 5.46 -1.85 3.91
C PHE A 126 6.79 -1.66 3.19
N GLU A 127 7.85 -1.35 3.92
CA GLU A 127 9.23 -1.40 3.44
C GLU A 127 10.19 -1.66 4.61
N LEU A 128 11.45 -1.99 4.31
CA LEU A 128 12.52 -1.90 5.30
C LEU A 128 12.64 -0.45 5.81
N ALA A 129 12.73 -0.30 7.13
CA ALA A 129 13.01 1.00 7.72
C ALA A 129 14.48 1.39 7.53
N PRO A 130 14.82 2.69 7.64
CA PRO A 130 16.22 3.14 7.68
C PRO A 130 17.03 2.51 8.82
N PHE A 131 16.38 2.20 9.94
CA PHE A 131 17.02 1.53 11.08
C PHE A 131 17.01 0.01 10.91
N LYS A 132 18.17 -0.61 11.13
CA LYS A 132 18.34 -2.06 11.04
C LYS A 132 17.34 -2.78 11.95
N GLY A 133 16.75 -3.86 11.44
CA GLY A 133 15.79 -4.68 12.20
C GLY A 133 14.37 -4.09 12.29
N HIS A 134 14.14 -2.90 11.75
CA HIS A 134 12.84 -2.23 11.79
C HIS A 134 12.16 -2.25 10.41
N ILE A 135 10.85 -2.04 10.43
CA ILE A 135 10.01 -1.90 9.23
C ILE A 135 9.27 -0.57 9.26
N THR A 136 9.07 -0.01 8.08
CA THR A 136 8.10 1.07 7.89
C THR A 136 6.76 0.44 7.52
N CYS A 137 5.70 0.88 8.21
CA CYS A 137 4.31 0.60 7.88
C CYS A 137 3.60 1.95 7.88
N ASP A 138 3.14 2.39 6.70
CA ASP A 138 2.64 3.75 6.52
C ASP A 138 1.40 3.73 5.61
N PRO A 139 0.33 4.46 5.95
CA PRO A 139 -0.92 4.41 5.20
C PRO A 139 -0.88 5.15 3.86
N GLN A 140 0.06 6.09 3.68
CA GLN A 140 0.18 6.92 2.48
C GLN A 140 1.23 6.40 1.49
N GLY A 141 2.35 5.87 1.98
CA GLY A 141 3.42 5.39 1.12
C GLY A 141 4.72 5.10 1.87
N VAL A 142 5.78 4.75 1.15
CA VAL A 142 7.10 4.45 1.74
C VAL A 142 8.19 5.30 1.11
N ASN A 143 9.35 5.37 1.77
CA ASN A 143 10.49 6.21 1.35
C ASN A 143 10.06 7.68 1.17
N GLN A 144 10.40 8.31 0.05
CA GLN A 144 10.04 9.70 -0.24
C GLN A 144 8.52 9.98 -0.30
N MET A 145 7.70 8.94 -0.48
CA MET A 145 6.24 9.04 -0.57
C MET A 145 5.53 8.70 0.76
N ASN A 146 6.27 8.58 1.86
CA ASN A 146 5.67 8.33 3.17
C ASN A 146 4.94 9.57 3.72
N SER A 147 4.18 9.37 4.80
CA SER A 147 3.36 10.40 5.46
C SER A 147 4.13 11.41 6.30
N LEU A 148 5.46 11.25 6.46
CA LEU A 148 6.24 12.12 7.32
C LEU A 148 6.40 13.52 6.70
N PRO A 149 6.34 14.61 7.50
CA PRO A 149 6.60 15.95 7.00
C PRO A 149 8.01 16.11 6.40
N ARG A 150 8.12 16.91 5.34
CA ARG A 150 9.41 17.24 4.67
C ARG A 150 10.02 18.56 5.13
N ASN A 151 9.39 19.22 6.10
CA ASN A 151 9.86 20.47 6.67
C ASN A 151 10.51 20.18 8.04
N ILE A 152 11.77 20.57 8.21
CA ILE A 152 12.50 20.40 9.47
C ILE A 152 11.84 21.16 10.63
N GLU A 153 11.21 22.30 10.36
CA GLU A 153 10.52 23.12 11.37
C GLU A 153 9.36 22.38 12.02
N TYR A 154 8.73 21.44 11.31
CA TYR A 154 7.70 20.58 11.91
C TYR A 154 8.28 19.81 13.11
N TYR A 155 9.45 19.19 12.92
CA TYR A 155 10.09 18.37 13.95
C TYR A 155 10.68 19.22 15.07
N ARG A 156 11.24 20.40 14.75
CA ARG A 156 11.70 21.36 15.78
C ARG A 156 10.55 21.82 16.67
N ASN A 157 9.42 22.16 16.07
CA ASN A 157 8.22 22.57 16.79
C ASN A 157 7.58 21.42 17.58
N TRP A 158 7.66 20.19 17.07
CA TRP A 158 7.19 19.01 17.81
C TRP A 158 8.10 18.74 19.02
N MET A 159 9.42 18.82 18.84
CA MET A 159 10.40 18.62 19.90
C MET A 159 10.30 19.71 20.99
N SER A 160 10.09 20.97 20.63
CA SER A 160 9.94 22.06 21.61
C SER A 160 8.66 21.95 22.46
N LYS A 161 7.63 21.25 21.95
CA LYS A 161 6.39 20.94 22.67
C LYS A 161 6.51 19.68 23.53
N MET A 162 7.52 18.85 23.28
CA MET A 162 7.82 17.70 24.12
C MET A 162 8.54 18.18 25.38
N THR A 163 7.78 18.40 26.46
CA THR A 163 8.32 18.50 27.83
C THR A 163 8.85 17.11 28.22
N VAL A 164 10.05 16.77 27.78
CA VAL A 164 10.77 15.59 28.27
C VAL A 164 11.80 16.09 29.27
N PRO A 165 11.69 15.75 30.58
CA PRO A 165 12.83 15.89 31.45
C PRO A 165 13.92 14.99 30.87
N LEU A 166 15.07 15.59 30.53
CA LEU A 166 16.25 14.82 30.19
C LEU A 166 16.54 13.93 31.40
N VAL A 167 16.45 12.62 31.20
CA VAL A 167 16.96 11.66 32.17
C VAL A 167 18.46 11.63 31.94
N ASP A 168 19.21 12.17 32.90
CA ASP A 168 20.67 12.14 32.97
C ASP A 168 21.21 10.70 33.03
#